data_AF-A0A357ITY4-F1
#
_entry.id   AF-A0A357ITY4-F1
#
_cell.length_a   1.000
_cell.length_b   1.000
_cell.length_c   1.000
_cell.angle_alpha   90.00
_cell.angle_beta   90.00
_cell.angle_gamma   90.00
#
_symmetry.space_group_name_H-M   'P 1'
#
loop_
_entity.id
_entity.type
_entity.pdbx_description
1 polymer ?
#
loop_
_entity_poly.entity_id
_entity_poly.type
_entity_poly.pdbx_seq_one_letter_code
_entity_poly.pdbx_strand_id
1 'polypeptide(L)'
;MIYRRRLNPSVRRADVNGSLRARLVLSALLVLGTFPSCDLAKIDCLDGDISCNDALLGAIFIPQKIIAYAGSAGVIWVSRDGGLSYQQITPGDPATNYSHIKIVSATRILAGGNNGPNQYIIESRSLESNWQPAFTTTGASLRGLEVLDSGDYASCGSNTPQAEVYYNGPDGNWAISQPTVGSPGGCFLYNGSFYASIFSDPFLYRRESDGSYTVSGTGVSPDVSGVAINGNIIVLVDNSGTQVVRSTDGANWSVHPLTGASLCNEAAYGSGIFAVFCVGSDQFMLSTDGINWNSSPTAPSLALSSVQNITYADGFFYVIGQDSGGNAAAVRTVDFGTFFPDFSFPAGNATARDELIVPASLIPSN
;
A
#
# COMPACT_ATOMS: atom_id res chain seq x y z
N MET A 1 23.53 -7.98 -88.09
CA MET A 1 22.29 -7.55 -87.42
C MET A 1 22.66 -6.28 -86.65
N ILE A 2 22.22 -5.05 -86.98
CA ILE A 2 20.88 -4.53 -87.34
C ILE A 2 19.95 -4.58 -86.11
N TYR A 3 19.50 -3.47 -85.49
CA TYR A 3 19.87 -2.04 -85.68
C TYR A 3 19.66 -1.24 -84.36
N ARG A 4 20.10 0.03 -84.31
CA ARG A 4 20.02 0.91 -83.12
C ARG A 4 18.63 1.56 -82.92
N ARG A 5 18.31 1.93 -81.67
CA ARG A 5 17.95 3.33 -81.34
C ARG A 5 18.32 3.73 -79.90
N ARG A 6 18.60 5.02 -79.70
CA ARG A 6 18.75 5.70 -78.38
C ARG A 6 17.50 6.57 -78.16
N LEU A 7 17.20 6.93 -76.91
CA LEU A 7 17.18 8.33 -76.44
C LEU A 7 17.06 8.40 -74.89
N ASN A 8 17.43 9.56 -74.35
CA ASN A 8 17.38 10.02 -72.94
C ASN A 8 16.90 11.51 -73.03
N PRO A 9 16.57 12.30 -71.96
CA PRO A 9 17.07 12.22 -70.58
C PRO A 9 16.08 12.61 -69.44
N SER A 10 16.64 12.79 -68.23
CA SER A 10 16.07 13.46 -67.03
C SER A 10 15.00 12.69 -66.23
N VAL A 11 14.85 12.86 -64.91
CA VAL A 11 15.35 13.89 -63.98
C VAL A 11 16.29 13.29 -62.89
N ARG A 12 17.06 14.15 -62.21
CA ARG A 12 18.08 13.77 -61.20
C ARG A 12 17.41 13.36 -59.87
N ARG A 13 17.92 12.31 -59.22
CA ARG A 13 18.01 12.28 -57.74
C ARG A 13 19.41 12.76 -57.35
N ALA A 14 19.51 13.43 -56.21
CA ALA A 14 20.75 13.78 -55.56
C ALA A 14 20.66 13.36 -54.10
N ASP A 15 21.58 12.52 -53.64
CA ASP A 15 21.69 12.17 -52.23
C ASP A 15 22.31 13.35 -51.46
N VAL A 16 21.75 13.67 -50.30
CA VAL A 16 22.32 14.66 -49.37
C VAL A 16 22.32 14.06 -47.97
N ASN A 17 23.49 13.62 -47.53
CA ASN A 17 23.76 13.32 -46.12
C ASN A 17 24.04 14.61 -45.35
N GLY A 18 23.51 14.72 -44.12
CA GLY A 18 24.11 15.55 -43.07
C GLY A 18 23.23 16.64 -42.47
N SER A 19 23.22 16.72 -41.13
CA SER A 19 22.44 17.64 -40.29
C SER A 19 20.91 17.38 -40.32
N LEU A 20 20.09 17.78 -39.34
CA LEU A 20 20.30 18.76 -38.25
C LEU A 20 20.31 18.14 -36.84
N ARG A 21 20.90 18.88 -35.88
CA ARG A 21 20.69 18.68 -34.44
C ARG A 21 19.31 19.22 -34.05
N ALA A 22 18.43 18.39 -33.51
CA ALA A 22 17.18 18.86 -32.91
C ALA A 22 17.49 19.65 -31.62
N ARG A 23 17.09 20.92 -31.57
CA ARG A 23 16.96 21.69 -30.33
C ARG A 23 15.52 21.55 -29.85
N LEU A 24 15.30 20.99 -28.67
CA LEU A 24 14.00 21.12 -28.00
C LEU A 24 13.78 22.60 -27.63
N VAL A 25 12.69 23.18 -28.12
CA VAL A 25 12.20 24.50 -27.70
C VAL A 25 10.76 24.27 -27.21
N LEU A 26 10.61 24.11 -25.90
CA LEU A 26 9.32 23.88 -25.27
C LEU A 26 8.58 25.22 -25.16
N SER A 27 7.57 25.46 -25.99
CA SER A 27 6.90 26.78 -26.10
C SER A 27 5.46 26.73 -26.64
N ALA A 28 4.54 26.18 -25.86
CA ALA A 28 3.11 26.53 -25.87
C ALA A 28 2.52 26.17 -24.49
N LEU A 29 2.25 27.14 -23.60
CA LEU A 29 1.08 28.03 -23.48
C LEU A 29 -0.15 27.34 -22.82
N LEU A 30 -0.52 27.81 -21.62
CA LEU A 30 -1.78 27.43 -20.98
C LEU A 30 -2.98 27.96 -21.78
N VAL A 31 -3.97 27.11 -22.00
CA VAL A 31 -5.38 27.52 -22.07
C VAL A 31 -6.18 26.58 -21.17
N LEU A 32 -6.73 27.12 -20.08
CA LEU A 32 -7.66 26.38 -19.23
C LEU A 32 -9.03 26.31 -19.94
N GLY A 33 -9.42 25.11 -20.35
CA GLY A 33 -10.77 24.80 -20.84
C GLY A 33 -11.33 23.61 -20.06
N THR A 34 -12.49 23.78 -19.45
CA THR A 34 -13.19 22.70 -18.74
C THR A 34 -13.79 21.73 -19.75
N PHE A 35 -13.25 20.51 -19.83
CA PHE A 35 -13.90 19.41 -20.55
C PHE A 35 -14.95 18.75 -19.63
N PRO A 36 -16.23 18.71 -20.02
CA PRO A 36 -17.19 17.78 -19.43
C PRO A 36 -16.77 16.33 -19.71
N SER A 37 -17.34 15.38 -18.97
CA SER A 37 -17.17 13.96 -19.23
C SER A 37 -17.75 13.55 -20.60
N CYS A 38 -17.17 12.48 -21.15
CA CYS A 38 -17.57 11.82 -22.41
C CYS A 38 -17.42 12.66 -23.69
N ASP A 39 -16.17 12.83 -24.13
CA ASP A 39 -15.85 12.70 -25.55
C ASP A 39 -14.54 11.92 -25.72
N LEU A 40 -14.62 10.66 -26.17
CA LEU A 40 -13.44 9.88 -26.51
C LEU A 40 -12.95 10.37 -27.88
N ALA A 41 -12.03 11.34 -27.86
CA ALA A 41 -11.52 11.97 -29.08
C ALA A 41 -11.09 10.91 -30.11
N LYS A 42 -11.84 10.83 -31.22
CA LYS A 42 -11.59 9.88 -32.29
C LYS A 42 -10.39 10.36 -33.12
N ILE A 43 -9.19 10.11 -32.58
CA ILE A 43 -7.93 10.45 -33.21
C ILE A 43 -7.71 9.48 -34.39
N ASP A 44 -8.21 9.89 -35.56
CA ASP A 44 -7.96 9.22 -36.83
C ASP A 44 -6.51 9.48 -37.27
N CYS A 45 -5.55 8.77 -36.67
CA CYS A 45 -4.14 8.81 -37.07
C CYS A 45 -4.01 8.37 -38.55
N LEU A 46 -3.40 9.23 -39.37
CA LEU A 46 -3.04 8.87 -40.75
C LEU A 46 -1.85 7.91 -40.76
N ASP A 47 -1.84 6.98 -41.72
CA ASP A 47 -0.79 5.98 -41.90
C ASP A 47 0.61 6.64 -41.96
N GLY A 48 1.42 6.38 -40.93
CA GLY A 48 2.80 6.83 -40.82
C GLY A 48 3.08 7.98 -39.85
N ASP A 49 2.08 8.57 -39.19
CA ASP A 49 2.33 9.59 -38.16
C ASP A 49 2.78 8.95 -36.83
N ILE A 50 4.09 8.87 -36.65
CA ILE A 50 4.74 8.33 -35.44
C ILE A 50 4.35 9.16 -34.20
N SER A 51 4.17 10.48 -34.33
CA SER A 51 3.84 11.34 -33.18
C SER A 51 2.42 11.11 -32.66
N CYS A 52 1.49 10.73 -33.55
CA CYS A 52 0.14 10.31 -33.21
C CYS A 52 0.15 9.00 -32.39
N ASN A 53 1.00 8.05 -32.79
CA ASN A 53 1.19 6.79 -32.05
C ASN A 53 1.90 7.00 -30.71
N ASP A 54 2.96 7.80 -30.64
CA ASP A 54 3.65 8.12 -29.38
C ASP A 54 2.72 8.86 -28.39
N ALA A 55 1.80 9.70 -28.88
CA ALA A 55 0.77 10.34 -28.05
C ALA A 55 -0.30 9.35 -27.56
N LEU A 56 -0.78 8.42 -28.40
CA LEU A 56 -1.70 7.35 -27.97
C LEU A 56 -1.04 6.42 -26.95
N LEU A 57 0.20 5.97 -27.21
CA LEU A 57 0.99 5.16 -26.29
C LEU A 57 1.21 5.93 -24.98
N GLY A 58 1.59 7.21 -25.05
CA GLY A 58 1.72 8.09 -23.90
C GLY A 58 0.45 8.17 -23.05
N ALA A 59 -0.73 8.28 -23.67
CA ALA A 59 -2.03 8.31 -22.99
C ALA A 59 -2.44 6.95 -22.39
N ILE A 60 -2.19 5.85 -23.10
CA ILE A 60 -2.50 4.47 -22.68
C ILE A 60 -1.61 4.02 -21.49
N PHE A 61 -0.35 4.47 -21.48
CA PHE A 61 0.64 4.14 -20.46
C PHE A 61 0.85 5.24 -19.41
N ILE A 62 -0.06 6.22 -19.27
CA ILE A 62 -0.09 7.06 -18.06
C ILE A 62 -0.32 6.13 -16.86
N PRO A 63 0.57 6.13 -15.85
CA PRO A 63 0.32 5.43 -14.61
C PRO A 63 -0.80 6.13 -13.86
N GLN A 64 -1.96 5.48 -13.79
CA GLN A 64 -3.04 5.86 -12.90
C GLN A 64 -2.81 5.24 -11.53
N LYS A 65 -3.36 5.84 -10.48
CA LYS A 65 -3.28 5.34 -9.12
C LYS A 65 -4.69 5.14 -8.56
N ILE A 66 -4.95 3.92 -8.11
CA ILE A 66 -6.10 3.61 -7.27
C ILE A 66 -5.63 3.77 -5.83
N ILE A 67 -6.36 4.54 -5.03
CA ILE A 67 -6.12 4.71 -3.58
C ILE A 67 -7.36 4.22 -2.85
N ALA A 68 -7.16 3.48 -1.75
CA ALA A 68 -8.27 3.08 -0.90
C ALA A 68 -7.97 3.31 0.59
N TYR A 69 -8.98 3.79 1.31
CA TYR A 69 -8.96 3.96 2.76
C TYR A 69 -10.05 3.09 3.40
N ALA A 70 -9.67 2.29 4.39
CA ALA A 70 -10.61 1.64 5.30
C ALA A 70 -10.86 2.51 6.54
N GLY A 71 -12.00 2.26 7.20
CA GLY A 71 -12.33 2.92 8.46
C GLY A 71 -13.43 2.23 9.26
N SER A 72 -13.81 2.93 10.33
CA SER A 72 -14.92 2.57 11.22
C SER A 72 -16.30 2.74 10.56
N ALA A 73 -17.34 2.17 11.17
CA ALA A 73 -18.74 2.26 10.74
C ALA A 73 -19.04 1.63 9.37
N GLY A 74 -18.26 0.59 9.00
CA GLY A 74 -18.43 -0.20 7.79
C GLY A 74 -18.19 0.57 6.50
N VAL A 75 -17.36 1.63 6.53
CA VAL A 75 -17.09 2.49 5.38
C VAL A 75 -15.72 2.19 4.76
N ILE A 76 -15.67 2.18 3.44
CA ILE A 76 -14.46 2.17 2.63
C ILE A 76 -14.57 3.34 1.63
N TRP A 77 -13.45 3.99 1.34
CA TRP A 77 -13.37 5.02 0.30
C TRP A 77 -12.38 4.58 -0.78
N VAL A 78 -12.77 4.70 -2.05
CA VAL A 78 -11.92 4.37 -3.20
C VAL A 78 -11.82 5.57 -4.15
N SER A 79 -10.60 5.91 -4.54
CA SER A 79 -10.29 6.81 -5.66
C SER A 79 -9.69 5.99 -6.80
N ARG A 80 -10.00 6.35 -8.05
CA ARG A 80 -9.34 5.84 -9.26
C ARG A 80 -8.53 6.90 -10.02
N ASP A 81 -8.51 8.13 -9.51
CA ASP A 81 -7.95 9.33 -10.14
C ASP A 81 -6.74 9.90 -9.39
N GLY A 82 -6.07 9.06 -8.59
CA GLY A 82 -4.91 9.45 -7.80
C GLY A 82 -5.22 10.31 -6.57
N GLY A 83 -6.47 10.31 -6.10
CA GLY A 83 -6.93 11.02 -4.91
C GLY A 83 -7.58 12.38 -5.18
N LEU A 84 -7.96 12.69 -6.43
CA LEU A 84 -8.69 13.91 -6.77
C LEU A 84 -10.18 13.81 -6.37
N SER A 85 -10.75 12.60 -6.42
CA SER A 85 -12.08 12.29 -5.89
C SER A 85 -12.12 10.89 -5.27
N TYR A 86 -12.99 10.70 -4.28
CA TYR A 86 -13.22 9.43 -3.60
C TYR A 86 -14.70 9.09 -3.59
N GLN A 87 -15.05 7.85 -3.96
CA GLN A 87 -16.38 7.29 -3.78
C GLN A 87 -16.49 6.61 -2.42
N GLN A 88 -17.56 6.93 -1.68
CA GLN A 88 -17.93 6.19 -0.48
C GLN A 88 -18.55 4.84 -0.84
N ILE A 89 -18.15 3.81 -0.12
CA ILE A 89 -18.69 2.45 -0.18
C ILE A 89 -19.07 2.05 1.25
N THR A 90 -20.23 1.40 1.41
CA THR A 90 -20.61 0.73 2.66
C THR A 90 -20.83 -0.76 2.33
N PRO A 91 -19.76 -1.58 2.33
CA PRO A 91 -19.86 -2.96 1.91
C PRO A 91 -20.16 -3.86 3.10
N GLY A 92 -21.29 -4.57 3.04
CA GLY A 92 -21.71 -5.50 4.09
C GLY A 92 -22.29 -4.78 5.32
N ASP A 93 -21.78 -5.12 6.51
CA ASP A 93 -22.35 -4.71 7.79
C ASP A 93 -21.78 -3.37 8.30
N PRO A 94 -22.63 -2.33 8.51
CA PRO A 94 -22.19 -1.02 9.01
C PRO A 94 -21.64 -1.04 10.46
N ALA A 95 -21.80 -2.14 11.21
CA ALA A 95 -21.16 -2.30 12.52
C ALA A 95 -19.66 -2.66 12.42
N THR A 96 -19.16 -2.99 11.22
CA THR A 96 -17.77 -3.42 11.02
C THR A 96 -16.80 -2.26 11.22
N ASN A 97 -15.72 -2.47 11.97
CA ASN A 97 -14.53 -1.64 11.92
C ASN A 97 -13.50 -2.32 11.01
N TYR A 98 -13.36 -1.85 9.77
CA TYR A 98 -12.30 -2.33 8.90
C TYR A 98 -10.98 -1.75 9.41
N SER A 99 -10.01 -2.60 9.72
CA SER A 99 -8.68 -2.21 10.24
C SER A 99 -7.56 -2.40 9.23
N HIS A 100 -7.82 -3.09 8.12
CA HIS A 100 -6.85 -3.38 7.07
C HIS A 100 -7.51 -3.29 5.69
N ILE A 101 -6.75 -2.87 4.68
CA ILE A 101 -7.20 -2.79 3.28
C ILE A 101 -6.04 -3.15 2.34
N LYS A 102 -6.33 -3.84 1.23
CA LYS A 102 -5.34 -4.21 0.19
C LYS A 102 -5.96 -4.14 -1.21
N ILE A 103 -5.30 -3.48 -2.15
CA ILE A 103 -5.69 -3.37 -3.55
C ILE A 103 -4.84 -4.36 -4.37
N VAL A 104 -5.49 -5.43 -4.82
CA VAL A 104 -4.84 -6.60 -5.43
C VAL A 104 -4.69 -6.44 -6.94
N SER A 105 -5.59 -5.68 -7.57
CA SER A 105 -5.52 -5.35 -9.01
C SER A 105 -6.35 -4.10 -9.31
N ALA A 106 -6.34 -3.67 -10.58
CA ALA A 106 -7.21 -2.60 -11.09
C ALA A 106 -8.73 -2.87 -10.96
N THR A 107 -9.14 -4.06 -10.51
CA THR A 107 -10.54 -4.43 -10.26
C THR A 107 -10.79 -5.02 -8.87
N ARG A 108 -9.76 -5.50 -8.18
CA ARG A 108 -9.89 -6.37 -7.00
C ARG A 108 -9.33 -5.71 -5.75
N ILE A 109 -10.16 -5.63 -4.71
CA ILE A 109 -9.84 -4.99 -3.43
C ILE A 109 -10.40 -5.82 -2.28
N LEU A 110 -9.65 -5.93 -1.20
CA LEU A 110 -10.09 -6.55 0.05
C LEU A 110 -10.01 -5.55 1.20
N ALA A 111 -10.93 -5.68 2.14
CA ALA A 111 -10.80 -5.09 3.45
C ALA A 111 -11.09 -6.13 4.52
N GLY A 112 -10.39 -5.99 5.64
CA GLY A 112 -10.52 -6.87 6.79
C GLY A 112 -10.61 -6.07 8.08
N GLY A 113 -11.27 -6.63 9.09
CA GLY A 113 -11.29 -6.09 10.43
C GLY A 113 -12.20 -6.86 11.36
N ASN A 114 -12.93 -6.12 12.19
CA ASN A 114 -13.75 -6.67 13.26
C ASN A 114 -15.22 -6.27 13.09
N ASN A 115 -16.11 -7.26 13.04
CA ASN A 115 -17.54 -7.07 13.25
C ASN A 115 -17.88 -7.56 14.66
N GLY A 116 -17.90 -6.63 15.61
CA GLY A 116 -17.95 -6.96 17.04
C GLY A 116 -16.77 -7.86 17.43
N PRO A 117 -17.00 -8.98 18.16
CA PRO A 117 -15.96 -9.91 18.59
C PRO A 117 -15.57 -10.93 17.48
N ASN A 118 -15.88 -10.66 16.21
CA ASN A 118 -15.69 -11.57 15.10
C ASN A 118 -14.75 -10.98 14.05
N GLN A 119 -13.84 -11.81 13.55
CA GLN A 119 -12.93 -11.47 12.46
C GLN A 119 -13.72 -11.53 11.15
N TYR A 120 -13.65 -10.47 10.36
CA TYR A 120 -14.46 -10.29 9.15
C TYR A 120 -13.58 -9.80 7.99
N ILE A 121 -13.70 -10.42 6.83
CA ILE A 121 -12.99 -10.02 5.60
C ILE A 121 -13.99 -10.02 4.45
N ILE A 122 -13.92 -8.98 3.61
CA ILE A 122 -14.82 -8.73 2.50
C ILE A 122 -14.01 -8.42 1.24
N GLU A 123 -14.44 -8.92 0.08
CA GLU A 123 -13.77 -8.75 -1.22
C GLU A 123 -14.71 -8.07 -2.22
N SER A 124 -14.20 -7.16 -3.04
CA SER A 124 -14.81 -6.76 -4.31
C SER A 124 -13.93 -7.18 -5.50
N ARG A 125 -14.59 -7.49 -6.62
CA ARG A 125 -13.97 -7.75 -7.94
C ARG A 125 -14.35 -6.70 -8.99
N SER A 126 -14.88 -5.56 -8.56
CA SER A 126 -15.17 -4.38 -9.39
C SER A 126 -15.07 -3.08 -8.59
N LEU A 127 -14.06 -3.01 -7.71
CA LEU A 127 -13.72 -1.93 -6.76
C LEU A 127 -14.88 -1.38 -5.89
N GLU A 128 -15.79 -0.60 -6.48
CA GLU A 128 -16.88 0.06 -5.75
C GLU A 128 -18.13 -0.81 -5.55
N SER A 129 -18.25 -1.90 -6.31
CA SER A 129 -19.46 -2.72 -6.43
C SER A 129 -19.16 -4.21 -6.18
N ASN A 130 -20.20 -5.06 -6.17
CA ASN A 130 -20.07 -6.51 -6.05
C ASN A 130 -19.23 -7.00 -4.84
N TRP A 131 -19.30 -6.29 -3.71
CA TRP A 131 -18.68 -6.69 -2.45
C TRP A 131 -19.36 -7.93 -1.88
N GLN A 132 -18.58 -8.95 -1.50
CA GLN A 132 -19.04 -10.22 -0.95
C GLN A 132 -18.21 -10.60 0.29
N PRO A 133 -18.82 -11.16 1.35
CA PRO A 133 -18.08 -11.68 2.49
C PRO A 133 -17.10 -12.78 2.01
N ALA A 134 -15.82 -12.58 2.26
CA ALA A 134 -14.77 -13.55 1.97
C ALA A 134 -14.59 -14.50 3.16
N PHE A 135 -14.50 -13.97 4.38
CA PHE A 135 -14.23 -14.73 5.60
C PHE A 135 -15.04 -14.20 6.79
N THR A 136 -15.43 -15.10 7.71
CA THR A 136 -15.97 -14.73 9.02
C THR A 136 -15.68 -15.83 10.04
N THR A 137 -15.05 -15.49 11.16
CA THR A 137 -14.85 -16.41 12.31
C THR A 137 -15.32 -15.78 13.62
N THR A 138 -16.00 -16.58 14.43
CA THR A 138 -16.63 -16.14 15.68
C THR A 138 -15.65 -16.10 16.84
N GLY A 139 -15.63 -15.02 17.62
CA GLY A 139 -14.76 -14.90 18.79
C GLY A 139 -13.27 -14.70 18.46
N ALA A 140 -12.99 -14.13 17.29
CA ALA A 140 -11.65 -13.78 16.81
C ALA A 140 -11.57 -12.29 16.45
N SER A 141 -10.38 -11.70 16.47
CA SER A 141 -10.13 -10.34 15.96
C SER A 141 -9.01 -10.35 14.93
N LEU A 142 -9.12 -9.53 13.89
CA LEU A 142 -8.10 -9.45 12.84
C LEU A 142 -6.86 -8.69 13.34
N ARG A 143 -5.66 -9.22 13.07
CA ARG A 143 -4.37 -8.60 13.47
C ARG A 143 -3.45 -8.25 12.30
N GLY A 144 -3.87 -8.54 11.08
CA GLY A 144 -3.20 -8.18 9.82
C GLY A 144 -4.11 -8.46 8.63
N LEU A 145 -3.70 -8.08 7.43
CA LEU A 145 -4.18 -8.66 6.16
C LEU A 145 -3.09 -8.43 5.14
N GLU A 146 -2.60 -9.46 4.46
CA GLU A 146 -1.55 -9.36 3.43
C GLU A 146 -1.92 -10.12 2.14
N VAL A 147 -1.19 -9.81 1.07
CA VAL A 147 -1.36 -10.39 -0.27
C VAL A 147 -0.05 -11.03 -0.70
N LEU A 148 -0.06 -12.33 -0.98
CA LEU A 148 1.11 -13.08 -1.44
C LEU A 148 1.41 -12.82 -2.91
N ASP A 149 2.66 -13.03 -3.32
CA ASP A 149 3.11 -12.93 -4.73
C ASP A 149 2.32 -13.82 -5.70
N SER A 150 1.65 -14.86 -5.20
CA SER A 150 0.74 -15.74 -5.95
C SER A 150 -0.66 -15.15 -6.21
N GLY A 151 -0.99 -14.00 -5.59
CA GLY A 151 -2.34 -13.43 -5.59
C GLY A 151 -3.29 -14.02 -4.54
N ASP A 152 -2.78 -14.87 -3.64
CA ASP A 152 -3.50 -15.44 -2.49
C ASP A 152 -3.48 -14.53 -1.26
N TYR A 153 -4.40 -14.76 -0.32
CA TYR A 153 -4.51 -14.00 0.91
C TYR A 153 -3.91 -14.72 2.11
N ALA A 154 -2.61 -14.51 2.30
CA ALA A 154 -2.07 -14.55 3.65
C ALA A 154 -2.71 -13.41 4.47
N SER A 155 -3.88 -13.68 5.08
CA SER A 155 -4.25 -13.05 6.41
C SER A 155 -3.41 -14.00 9.15
N CYS A 156 -3.07 -13.24 10.26
CA CYS A 156 -3.13 -13.60 11.69
C CYS A 156 -4.45 -13.05 12.29
N GLY A 157 -5.04 -13.83 13.20
CA GLY A 157 -6.19 -13.41 13.99
C GLY A 157 -6.11 -13.94 15.43
N SER A 158 -6.81 -13.30 16.36
CA SER A 158 -6.71 -13.62 17.79
C SER A 158 -7.98 -14.22 18.39
N ASN A 159 -7.95 -15.54 18.64
CA ASN A 159 -8.79 -16.21 19.63
C ASN A 159 -7.89 -16.90 20.68
N THR A 160 -8.42 -17.24 21.86
CA THR A 160 -7.68 -18.01 22.86
C THR A 160 -8.15 -19.47 22.83
N PRO A 161 -7.27 -20.48 22.64
CA PRO A 161 -5.81 -20.48 22.80
C PRO A 161 -5.05 -20.71 21.47
N GLN A 162 -5.57 -20.26 20.33
CA GLN A 162 -5.08 -20.64 19.01
C GLN A 162 -4.48 -19.46 18.24
N ALA A 163 -3.29 -19.67 17.69
CA ALA A 163 -2.59 -18.72 16.84
C ALA A 163 -3.09 -18.92 15.39
N GLU A 164 -4.30 -18.44 15.10
CA GLU A 164 -4.94 -18.66 13.81
C GLU A 164 -4.17 -17.96 12.68
N VAL A 165 -3.55 -18.74 11.78
CA VAL A 165 -2.97 -18.25 10.52
C VAL A 165 -3.85 -18.64 9.33
N TYR A 166 -4.04 -17.66 8.45
CA TYR A 166 -4.97 -17.70 7.32
C TYR A 166 -4.52 -18.52 6.08
N TYR A 167 -5.45 -18.65 5.13
CA TYR A 167 -5.50 -19.60 4.02
C TYR A 167 -4.56 -19.31 2.82
N ASN A 168 -4.32 -20.33 2.01
CA ASN A 168 -3.85 -20.22 0.63
C ASN A 168 -4.55 -21.29 -0.21
N GLY A 169 -4.97 -20.96 -1.43
CA GLY A 169 -5.47 -21.96 -2.37
C GLY A 169 -6.14 -21.34 -3.60
N PRO A 170 -5.83 -21.83 -4.83
CA PRO A 170 -6.41 -21.32 -6.08
C PRO A 170 -7.96 -21.28 -6.14
N ASP A 171 -8.62 -22.07 -5.28
CA ASP A 171 -10.08 -22.21 -5.20
C ASP A 171 -10.76 -21.17 -4.27
N GLY A 172 -9.99 -20.42 -3.46
CA GLY A 172 -10.51 -19.32 -2.64
C GLY A 172 -11.25 -19.68 -1.34
N ASN A 173 -11.15 -20.93 -0.85
CA ASN A 173 -11.92 -21.43 0.30
C ASN A 173 -11.15 -21.37 1.64
N TRP A 174 -11.34 -20.30 2.43
CA TRP A 174 -10.60 -20.07 3.68
C TRP A 174 -10.54 -21.27 4.64
N ALA A 175 -9.34 -21.82 4.82
CA ALA A 175 -8.98 -22.80 5.85
C ALA A 175 -7.91 -22.25 6.82
N ILE A 176 -7.82 -22.87 7.99
CA ILE A 176 -7.05 -22.41 9.16
C ILE A 176 -5.82 -23.28 9.37
N SER A 177 -4.67 -22.67 9.67
CA SER A 177 -3.44 -23.36 10.10
C SER A 177 -2.86 -22.70 11.37
N GLN A 178 -1.99 -23.40 12.10
CA GLN A 178 -1.61 -23.03 13.48
C GLN A 178 -0.09 -23.17 13.73
N PRO A 179 0.58 -22.11 14.21
CA PRO A 179 1.79 -22.20 15.04
C PRO A 179 1.50 -22.83 16.42
N THR A 180 2.49 -22.78 17.32
CA THR A 180 2.34 -23.27 18.70
C THR A 180 1.48 -22.31 19.54
N VAL A 181 0.90 -22.82 20.64
CA VAL A 181 0.00 -22.09 21.56
C VAL A 181 0.63 -20.80 22.09
N GLY A 182 -0.08 -19.68 21.93
CA GLY A 182 0.21 -18.39 22.53
C GLY A 182 -0.88 -17.38 22.17
N SER A 183 -0.84 -16.18 22.75
CA SER A 183 -1.74 -15.08 22.36
C SER A 183 -1.19 -14.42 21.09
N PRO A 184 -1.90 -14.37 19.95
CA PRO A 184 -1.31 -13.89 18.70
C PRO A 184 -1.30 -12.36 18.56
N GLY A 185 -0.21 -11.85 17.99
CA GLY A 185 0.03 -10.45 17.67
C GLY A 185 -0.17 -10.15 16.19
N GLY A 186 0.57 -9.15 15.68
CA GLY A 186 0.57 -8.76 14.27
C GLY A 186 1.33 -9.73 13.35
N CYS A 187 1.33 -9.43 12.05
CA CYS A 187 1.95 -10.28 11.04
C CYS A 187 2.24 -9.54 9.73
N PHE A 188 3.17 -10.07 8.93
CA PHE A 188 3.76 -9.38 7.79
C PHE A 188 4.35 -10.34 6.74
N LEU A 189 4.77 -9.79 5.60
CA LEU A 189 5.53 -10.49 4.57
C LEU A 189 6.98 -10.03 4.55
N TYR A 190 7.91 -10.97 4.40
CA TYR A 190 9.33 -10.70 4.18
C TYR A 190 9.93 -11.78 3.28
N ASN A 191 10.62 -11.39 2.20
CA ASN A 191 11.21 -12.28 1.20
C ASN A 191 10.25 -13.41 0.73
N GLY A 192 9.04 -13.03 0.31
CA GLY A 192 7.96 -13.92 -0.15
C GLY A 192 7.40 -14.87 0.93
N SER A 193 7.93 -14.82 2.15
CA SER A 193 7.53 -15.68 3.27
C SER A 193 6.59 -14.91 4.20
N PHE A 194 5.57 -15.59 4.71
CA PHE A 194 4.65 -15.02 5.70
C PHE A 194 5.15 -15.24 7.13
N TYR A 195 5.05 -14.22 7.97
CA TYR A 195 5.47 -14.24 9.37
C TYR A 195 4.32 -13.79 10.28
N ALA A 196 4.05 -14.55 11.34
CA ALA A 196 3.10 -14.19 12.39
C ALA A 196 3.80 -14.13 13.76
N SER A 197 3.50 -13.08 14.54
CA SER A 197 4.00 -12.95 15.90
C SER A 197 3.00 -13.47 16.94
N ILE A 198 3.52 -13.88 18.10
CA ILE A 198 2.74 -14.23 19.28
C ILE A 198 3.39 -13.63 20.53
N PHE A 199 2.58 -13.23 21.50
CA PHE A 199 2.97 -12.65 22.79
C PHE A 199 3.49 -13.73 23.76
N SER A 200 4.62 -14.36 23.39
CA SER A 200 5.34 -15.40 24.16
C SER A 200 6.76 -15.60 23.59
N ASP A 201 7.57 -16.50 24.17
CA ASP A 201 8.79 -17.03 23.55
C ASP A 201 8.55 -18.51 23.15
N PRO A 202 8.72 -18.92 21.87
CA PRO A 202 9.09 -18.10 20.70
C PRO A 202 8.06 -17.03 20.34
N PHE A 203 8.53 -15.87 19.88
CA PHE A 203 7.68 -14.71 19.59
C PHE A 203 7.31 -14.56 18.11
N LEU A 204 7.98 -15.28 17.21
CA LEU A 204 7.78 -15.15 15.77
C LEU A 204 7.88 -16.50 15.06
N TYR A 205 6.90 -16.77 14.19
CA TYR A 205 6.82 -17.98 13.38
C TYR A 205 6.76 -17.62 11.89
N ARG A 206 7.54 -18.34 11.09
CA ARG A 206 7.59 -18.23 9.63
C ARG A 206 6.81 -19.37 9.01
N ARG A 207 5.95 -19.07 8.04
CA ARG A 207 5.23 -20.07 7.24
C ARG A 207 6.16 -20.64 6.17
N GLU A 208 6.25 -21.95 6.10
CA GLU A 208 6.96 -22.65 5.02
C GLU A 208 6.05 -22.88 3.80
N SER A 209 6.66 -23.31 2.69
CA SER A 209 5.95 -23.57 1.42
C SER A 209 4.98 -24.75 1.50
N ASP A 210 5.20 -25.70 2.41
CA ASP A 210 4.30 -26.83 2.68
C ASP A 210 3.10 -26.47 3.60
N GLY A 211 3.07 -25.25 4.15
CA GLY A 211 2.02 -24.79 5.07
C GLY A 211 2.29 -25.05 6.56
N SER A 212 3.44 -25.63 6.91
CA SER A 212 3.93 -25.72 8.28
C SER A 212 4.51 -24.38 8.77
N TYR A 213 4.87 -24.32 10.06
CA TYR A 213 5.55 -23.17 10.67
C TYR A 213 6.89 -23.57 11.26
N THR A 214 7.93 -22.79 10.95
CA THR A 214 9.21 -22.81 11.65
C THR A 214 9.28 -21.65 12.64
N VAL A 215 10.05 -21.83 13.71
CA VAL A 215 10.37 -20.75 14.64
C VAL A 215 11.38 -19.82 13.97
N SER A 216 11.08 -18.51 13.98
CA SER A 216 11.90 -17.45 13.38
C SER A 216 12.21 -16.29 14.34
N GLY A 217 11.88 -16.42 15.62
CA GLY A 217 12.29 -15.45 16.64
C GLY A 217 12.18 -16.03 18.05
N THR A 218 13.29 -16.01 18.79
CA THR A 218 13.40 -16.50 20.17
C THR A 218 14.34 -15.63 21.01
N GLY A 219 14.33 -15.82 22.33
CA GLY A 219 15.33 -15.24 23.25
C GLY A 219 15.21 -13.73 23.48
N VAL A 220 14.27 -13.09 22.80
CA VAL A 220 13.72 -11.76 23.06
C VAL A 220 12.20 -11.92 23.11
N SER A 221 11.52 -11.15 23.96
CA SER A 221 10.05 -11.20 24.11
C SER A 221 9.40 -9.85 23.73
N PRO A 222 9.57 -9.36 22.48
CA PRO A 222 8.87 -8.18 22.02
C PRO A 222 7.42 -8.53 21.72
N ASP A 223 6.51 -7.90 22.43
CA ASP A 223 5.10 -7.98 22.12
C ASP A 223 4.83 -7.13 20.86
N VAL A 224 5.02 -7.69 19.66
CA VAL A 224 5.12 -6.90 18.42
C VAL A 224 3.85 -6.10 18.10
N SER A 225 4.00 -4.78 17.98
CA SER A 225 2.94 -3.80 17.69
C SER A 225 2.98 -3.32 16.23
N GLY A 226 4.11 -2.79 15.77
CA GLY A 226 4.28 -2.20 14.43
C GLY A 226 5.42 -2.82 13.62
N VAL A 227 5.37 -2.69 12.29
CA VAL A 227 6.31 -3.35 11.34
C VAL A 227 6.84 -2.38 10.29
N ALA A 228 8.16 -2.33 10.09
CA ALA A 228 8.79 -1.57 9.01
C ALA A 228 9.90 -2.38 8.33
N ILE A 229 9.87 -2.46 6.99
CA ILE A 229 10.72 -3.37 6.20
C ILE A 229 11.32 -2.62 5.00
N ASN A 230 12.63 -2.76 4.78
CA ASN A 230 13.31 -2.19 3.60
C ASN A 230 13.76 -3.23 2.55
N GLY A 231 13.25 -4.46 2.64
CA GLY A 231 13.64 -5.62 1.84
C GLY A 231 14.85 -6.37 2.37
N ASN A 232 15.79 -5.71 3.06
CA ASN A 232 16.99 -6.35 3.63
C ASN A 232 17.04 -6.32 5.18
N ILE A 233 16.22 -5.48 5.80
CA ILE A 233 16.12 -5.28 7.25
C ILE A 233 14.63 -5.27 7.61
N ILE A 234 14.29 -6.00 8.67
CA ILE A 234 13.01 -5.91 9.37
C ILE A 234 13.23 -5.14 10.68
N VAL A 235 12.35 -4.20 10.97
CA VAL A 235 12.20 -3.52 12.26
C VAL A 235 10.79 -3.81 12.78
N LEU A 236 10.69 -4.29 14.02
CA LEU A 236 9.42 -4.52 14.72
C LEU A 236 9.41 -3.68 16.00
N VAL A 237 8.33 -2.92 16.24
CA VAL A 237 8.11 -2.15 17.48
C VAL A 237 7.53 -3.07 18.55
N ASP A 238 7.87 -2.86 19.82
CA ASP A 238 7.31 -3.61 20.94
C ASP A 238 6.11 -2.90 21.60
N ASN A 239 5.28 -3.64 22.35
CA ASN A 239 4.10 -3.12 23.06
C ASN A 239 4.45 -2.18 24.23
N SER A 240 5.69 -2.21 24.75
CA SER A 240 6.12 -1.15 25.68
C SER A 240 6.25 0.19 24.96
N GLY A 241 6.50 0.16 23.66
CA GLY A 241 6.69 1.35 22.84
C GLY A 241 7.94 2.12 23.23
N THR A 242 9.00 1.41 23.64
CA THR A 242 10.28 2.00 24.09
C THR A 242 11.51 1.38 23.41
N GLN A 243 11.32 0.36 22.57
CA GLN A 243 12.38 -0.36 21.88
C GLN A 243 11.85 -0.94 20.56
N VAL A 244 12.77 -1.32 19.69
CA VAL A 244 12.50 -2.15 18.51
C VAL A 244 13.33 -3.42 18.55
N VAL A 245 12.86 -4.48 17.90
CA VAL A 245 13.72 -5.59 17.50
C VAL A 245 14.00 -5.54 16.01
N ARG A 246 15.23 -5.87 15.64
CA ARG A 246 15.76 -5.76 14.28
C ARG A 246 16.39 -7.07 13.82
N SER A 247 16.09 -7.47 12.58
CA SER A 247 16.71 -8.60 11.88
C SER A 247 17.14 -8.22 10.45
N THR A 248 18.06 -8.99 9.89
CA THR A 248 18.51 -8.93 8.48
C THR A 248 18.31 -10.24 7.72
N ASP A 249 17.86 -11.30 8.40
CA ASP A 249 17.64 -12.65 7.84
C ASP A 249 16.25 -13.20 8.18
N GLY A 250 15.50 -12.52 9.05
CA GLY A 250 14.19 -12.94 9.54
C GLY A 250 14.24 -14.00 10.65
N ALA A 251 15.42 -14.39 11.13
CA ALA A 251 15.63 -15.48 12.09
C ALA A 251 16.43 -15.04 13.34
N ASN A 252 17.46 -14.21 13.15
CA ASN A 252 18.28 -13.66 14.23
C ASN A 252 17.82 -12.22 14.54
N TRP A 253 17.56 -11.93 15.81
CA TRP A 253 16.98 -10.67 16.26
C TRP A 253 17.84 -9.96 17.30
N SER A 254 17.85 -8.63 17.24
CA SER A 254 18.61 -7.75 18.13
C SER A 254 17.74 -6.60 18.62
N VAL A 255 17.80 -6.29 19.92
CA VAL A 255 17.00 -5.23 20.56
C VAL A 255 17.74 -3.89 20.47
N HIS A 256 17.05 -2.81 20.09
CA HIS A 256 17.59 -1.45 20.03
C HIS A 256 16.62 -0.46 20.71
N PRO A 257 17.09 0.39 21.64
CA PRO A 257 16.21 1.26 22.42
C PRO A 257 15.79 2.53 21.66
N LEU A 258 14.50 2.87 21.75
CA LEU A 258 13.95 4.16 21.30
C LEU A 258 14.14 5.20 22.42
N THR A 259 15.38 5.63 22.63
CA THR A 259 15.78 6.49 23.76
C THR A 259 14.93 7.76 23.84
N GLY A 260 14.17 7.91 24.94
CA GLY A 260 13.31 9.07 25.20
C GLY A 260 11.89 8.97 24.65
N ALA A 261 11.55 7.91 23.91
CA ALA A 261 10.21 7.67 23.39
C ALA A 261 9.30 6.91 24.38
N SER A 262 7.99 6.95 24.15
CA SER A 262 7.00 6.20 24.91
C SER A 262 5.75 5.91 24.08
N LEU A 263 5.12 4.75 24.33
CA LEU A 263 3.89 4.30 23.66
C LEU A 263 3.98 4.38 22.13
N CYS A 264 5.11 3.96 21.58
CA CYS A 264 5.25 3.67 20.15
C CYS A 264 4.53 2.37 19.77
N ASN A 265 3.73 2.41 18.71
CA ASN A 265 2.95 1.27 18.23
C ASN A 265 2.98 1.10 16.71
N GLU A 266 3.06 2.20 15.94
CA GLU A 266 3.05 2.13 14.48
C GLU A 266 4.45 2.32 13.89
N ALA A 267 4.72 1.67 12.75
CA ALA A 267 5.97 1.80 12.02
C ALA A 267 5.76 1.77 10.49
N ALA A 268 6.64 2.45 9.75
CA ALA A 268 6.70 2.41 8.30
C ALA A 268 8.16 2.55 7.81
N TYR A 269 8.44 2.16 6.56
CA TYR A 269 9.72 2.41 5.91
C TYR A 269 9.52 3.06 4.53
N GLY A 270 10.32 4.07 4.22
CA GLY A 270 10.25 4.82 2.96
C GLY A 270 11.32 5.89 2.85
N SER A 271 11.61 6.38 1.64
CA SER A 271 12.65 7.40 1.39
C SER A 271 14.05 7.13 2.00
N GLY A 272 14.38 5.87 2.32
CA GLY A 272 15.63 5.51 3.03
C GLY A 272 15.54 5.53 4.56
N ILE A 273 14.36 5.76 5.13
CA ILE A 273 14.10 6.02 6.55
C ILE A 273 13.10 4.98 7.09
N PHE A 274 13.44 4.35 8.20
CA PHE A 274 12.49 3.73 9.12
C PHE A 274 11.91 4.81 10.02
N ALA A 275 10.59 4.88 10.09
CA ALA A 275 9.86 5.80 10.96
C ALA A 275 8.97 4.99 11.90
N VAL A 276 8.99 5.35 13.18
CA VAL A 276 8.15 4.76 14.24
C VAL A 276 7.39 5.91 14.90
N PHE A 277 6.07 5.80 15.03
CA PHE A 277 5.24 6.83 15.66
C PHE A 277 4.94 6.49 17.13
N CYS A 278 5.02 7.49 18.00
CA CYS A 278 4.97 7.35 19.45
C CYS A 278 3.88 8.23 20.07
N VAL A 279 2.68 7.64 20.21
CA VAL A 279 1.44 8.28 20.70
C VAL A 279 1.62 8.92 22.09
N GLY A 280 2.51 8.40 22.92
CA GLY A 280 2.80 8.95 24.26
C GLY A 280 3.53 10.30 24.26
N SER A 281 3.97 10.77 23.09
CA SER A 281 4.74 12.01 22.89
C SER A 281 4.41 12.76 21.60
N ASP A 282 3.42 12.26 20.83
CA ASP A 282 3.10 12.62 19.44
C ASP A 282 4.32 12.67 18.48
N GLN A 283 5.43 12.00 18.83
CA GLN A 283 6.71 12.15 18.14
C GLN A 283 7.02 10.97 17.21
N PHE A 284 7.78 11.23 16.13
CA PHE A 284 8.42 10.19 15.33
C PHE A 284 9.83 9.91 15.83
N MET A 285 10.17 8.63 15.95
CA MET A 285 11.54 8.14 16.00
C MET A 285 11.97 7.72 14.60
N LEU A 286 13.13 8.18 14.16
CA LEU A 286 13.64 8.04 12.80
C LEU A 286 15.01 7.35 12.80
N SER A 287 15.23 6.44 11.86
CA SER A 287 16.49 5.73 11.66
C SER A 287 16.72 5.37 10.19
N THR A 288 17.96 5.31 9.72
CA THR A 288 18.31 4.83 8.37
C THR A 288 18.84 3.39 8.36
N ASP A 289 19.19 2.83 9.54
CA ASP A 289 19.77 1.50 9.69
C ASP A 289 18.96 0.55 10.59
N GLY A 290 17.95 1.08 11.31
CA GLY A 290 17.12 0.37 12.29
C GLY A 290 17.78 0.19 13.67
N ILE A 291 18.96 0.76 13.88
CA ILE A 291 19.82 0.63 15.08
C ILE A 291 19.92 1.97 15.78
N ASN A 292 20.29 3.01 15.04
CA ASN A 292 20.51 4.36 15.55
C ASN A 292 19.24 5.19 15.34
N TRP A 293 18.49 5.39 16.42
CA TRP A 293 17.21 6.09 16.42
C TRP A 293 17.34 7.50 16.97
N ASN A 294 16.88 8.50 16.21
CA ASN A 294 16.84 9.90 16.58
C ASN A 294 15.39 10.37 16.55
N SER A 295 14.97 11.18 17.52
CA SER A 295 13.63 11.74 17.53
C SER A 295 13.49 12.89 16.52
N SER A 296 12.30 13.11 15.97
CA SER A 296 12.07 14.16 14.97
C SER A 296 12.47 15.55 15.52
N PRO A 297 13.13 16.43 14.72
CA PRO A 297 13.68 17.70 15.19
C PRO A 297 12.68 18.67 15.84
N THR A 298 11.39 18.46 15.60
CA THR A 298 10.27 19.18 16.21
C THR A 298 9.20 18.18 16.63
N ALA A 299 8.49 18.46 17.72
CA ALA A 299 7.25 17.75 18.03
C ALA A 299 6.25 17.96 16.87
N PRO A 300 5.79 16.89 16.20
CA PRO A 300 4.83 16.97 15.10
C PRO A 300 3.53 17.68 15.52
N SER A 301 3.18 18.75 14.82
CA SER A 301 1.83 19.33 14.91
C SER A 301 0.89 18.54 14.01
N LEU A 302 0.53 17.31 14.41
CA LEU A 302 -0.48 16.52 13.71
C LEU A 302 -1.86 17.17 13.87
N ALA A 303 -2.61 17.29 12.78
CA ALA A 303 -4.01 17.75 12.80
C ALA A 303 -5.00 16.64 13.24
N LEU A 304 -4.51 15.64 13.97
CA LEU A 304 -5.23 14.42 14.33
C LEU A 304 -5.45 14.37 15.86
N SER A 305 -6.63 13.92 16.28
CA SER A 305 -6.99 13.62 17.67
C SER A 305 -6.67 12.17 18.07
N SER A 306 -6.50 11.28 17.08
CA SER A 306 -5.85 9.98 17.25
C SER A 306 -5.14 9.56 15.97
N VAL A 307 -4.04 8.81 16.13
CA VAL A 307 -3.36 8.10 15.05
C VAL A 307 -3.70 6.61 15.17
N GLN A 308 -4.06 5.99 14.06
CA GLN A 308 -4.43 4.59 13.98
C GLN A 308 -3.39 3.77 13.21
N ASN A 309 -2.71 4.37 12.22
CA ASN A 309 -1.63 3.73 11.47
C ASN A 309 -0.68 4.77 10.83
N ILE A 310 0.54 4.34 10.50
CA ILE A 310 1.39 5.00 9.50
C ILE A 310 1.78 4.04 8.37
N THR A 311 1.79 4.57 7.14
CA THR A 311 2.24 3.84 5.95
C THR A 311 3.11 4.76 5.08
N TYR A 312 3.85 4.18 4.13
CA TYR A 312 4.61 4.93 3.14
C TYR A 312 4.18 4.53 1.73
N ALA A 313 3.88 5.52 0.92
CA ALA A 313 3.37 5.39 -0.43
C ALA A 313 3.82 6.61 -1.26
N ASP A 314 3.74 6.56 -2.59
CA ASP A 314 4.03 7.65 -3.57
C ASP A 314 5.18 8.68 -3.35
N GLY A 315 6.08 8.48 -2.39
CA GLY A 315 7.12 9.44 -1.97
C GLY A 315 6.91 10.05 -0.58
N PHE A 316 5.76 9.80 0.05
CA PHE A 316 5.31 10.42 1.31
C PHE A 316 5.04 9.38 2.41
N PHE A 317 5.30 9.78 3.65
CA PHE A 317 4.77 9.09 4.82
C PHE A 317 3.37 9.61 5.13
N TYR A 318 2.43 8.69 5.27
CA TYR A 318 1.02 8.92 5.56
C TYR A 318 0.73 8.58 7.02
N VAL A 319 0.14 9.53 7.75
CA VAL A 319 -0.38 9.36 9.11
C VAL A 319 -1.90 9.40 9.04
N ILE A 320 -2.56 8.33 9.49
CA ILE A 320 -4.02 8.19 9.34
C ILE A 320 -4.69 7.95 10.69
N GLY A 321 -5.92 8.44 10.83
CA GLY A 321 -6.68 8.34 12.06
C GLY A 321 -7.93 9.21 12.04
N GLN A 322 -8.10 10.02 13.08
CA GLN A 322 -9.26 10.91 13.26
C GLN A 322 -8.80 12.35 13.54
N ASP A 323 -9.51 13.35 13.00
CA ASP A 323 -9.24 14.78 13.24
C ASP A 323 -9.88 15.31 14.54
N SER A 324 -9.69 16.59 14.86
CA SER A 324 -10.30 17.22 16.04
C SER A 324 -11.81 17.50 15.94
N GLY A 325 -12.40 17.32 14.76
CA GLY A 325 -13.85 17.34 14.52
C GLY A 325 -14.53 15.96 14.64
N GLY A 326 -13.75 14.89 14.86
CA GLY A 326 -14.24 13.51 14.89
C GLY A 326 -14.37 12.86 13.51
N ASN A 327 -13.81 13.47 12.46
CA ASN A 327 -13.78 12.98 11.08
C ASN A 327 -12.61 12.03 10.87
N ALA A 328 -12.80 11.01 10.04
CA ALA A 328 -11.69 10.17 9.60
C ALA A 328 -10.76 10.96 8.67
N ALA A 329 -9.45 10.89 8.86
CA ALA A 329 -8.51 11.77 8.17
C ALA A 329 -7.12 11.14 7.92
N ALA A 330 -6.41 11.68 6.92
CA ALA A 330 -5.02 11.41 6.63
C ALA A 330 -4.23 12.72 6.42
N VAL A 331 -3.05 12.79 7.01
CA VAL A 331 -2.04 13.82 6.72
C VAL A 331 -0.77 13.15 6.19
N ARG A 332 -0.02 13.84 5.31
CA ARG A 332 1.22 13.33 4.73
C ARG A 332 2.41 14.25 4.94
N THR A 333 3.61 13.66 4.99
CA THR A 333 4.90 14.36 5.16
C THR A 333 6.01 13.74 4.32
N VAL A 334 7.09 14.49 4.12
CA VAL A 334 8.38 14.01 3.57
C VAL A 334 9.57 14.30 4.52
N ASP A 335 9.34 15.07 5.59
CA ASP A 335 10.38 15.65 6.46
C ASP A 335 10.15 15.38 7.97
N PHE A 336 8.98 14.86 8.35
CA PHE A 336 8.51 14.66 9.73
C PHE A 336 8.44 15.94 10.60
N GLY A 337 8.51 17.12 9.98
CA GLY A 337 8.29 18.42 10.61
C GLY A 337 7.08 19.17 10.06
N THR A 338 6.78 18.98 8.77
CA THR A 338 5.67 19.59 8.04
C THR A 338 4.67 18.53 7.61
N PHE A 339 3.40 18.72 7.93
CA PHE A 339 2.30 17.80 7.58
C PHE A 339 1.23 18.53 6.78
N PHE A 340 0.78 17.89 5.70
CA PHE A 340 -0.26 18.42 4.81
C PHE A 340 -1.48 17.50 4.83
N PRO A 341 -2.72 18.01 4.92
CA PRO A 341 -3.92 17.20 4.70
C PRO A 341 -3.90 16.55 3.31
N ASP A 342 -4.28 15.28 3.25
CA ASP A 342 -4.43 14.52 1.99
C ASP A 342 -5.87 14.02 1.81
N PHE A 343 -6.50 13.54 2.89
CA PHE A 343 -7.82 12.93 2.85
C PHE A 343 -8.58 13.23 4.16
N SER A 344 -9.90 13.42 4.05
CA SER A 344 -10.80 13.63 5.19
C SER A 344 -12.23 13.27 4.79
N PHE A 345 -12.98 12.58 5.66
CA PHE A 345 -14.40 12.30 5.45
C PHE A 345 -15.25 12.37 6.74
N PRO A 346 -16.55 12.71 6.65
CA PRO A 346 -17.39 12.95 7.82
C PRO A 346 -17.50 11.73 8.75
N ALA A 347 -17.17 11.96 10.02
CA ALA A 347 -17.20 11.00 11.13
C ALA A 347 -16.28 9.76 11.04
N GLY A 348 -15.84 9.28 12.20
CA GLY A 348 -15.13 8.00 12.35
C GLY A 348 -13.60 8.10 12.32
N ASN A 349 -12.94 6.97 12.13
CA ASN A 349 -11.49 6.85 12.02
C ASN A 349 -11.10 6.28 10.66
N ALA A 350 -10.05 6.81 10.03
CA ALA A 350 -9.31 6.13 8.97
C ALA A 350 -8.27 5.22 9.62
N THR A 351 -8.22 3.95 9.21
CA THR A 351 -7.53 2.88 9.95
C THR A 351 -6.44 2.18 9.12
N ALA A 352 -6.67 2.03 7.82
CA ALA A 352 -5.68 1.56 6.85
C ALA A 352 -5.81 2.32 5.53
N ARG A 353 -4.68 2.50 4.85
CA ARG A 353 -4.57 3.05 3.49
C ARG A 353 -3.75 2.07 2.65
N ASP A 354 -4.16 1.84 1.42
CA ASP A 354 -3.35 1.18 0.40
C ASP A 354 -3.44 1.91 -0.95
N GLU A 355 -2.46 1.72 -1.82
CA GLU A 355 -2.50 2.22 -3.20
C GLU A 355 -1.92 1.22 -4.21
N LEU A 356 -2.48 1.23 -5.42
CA LEU A 356 -1.97 0.47 -6.55
C LEU A 356 -1.77 1.38 -7.76
N ILE A 357 -0.56 1.40 -8.30
CA ILE A 357 -0.22 2.07 -9.55
C ILE A 357 -0.42 1.09 -10.71
N VAL A 358 -1.26 1.48 -11.68
CA VAL A 358 -1.61 0.65 -12.84
C VAL A 358 -1.61 1.47 -14.14
N PRO A 359 -1.34 0.87 -15.31
CA PRO A 359 -1.61 1.54 -16.59
C PRO A 359 -3.08 1.94 -16.70
N ALA A 360 -3.36 3.14 -17.25
CA ALA A 360 -4.72 3.64 -17.44
C ALA A 360 -5.66 2.63 -18.14
N SER A 361 -5.13 1.84 -19.09
CA SER A 361 -5.84 0.82 -19.84
C SER A 361 -6.33 -0.39 -19.03
N LEU A 362 -5.89 -0.57 -17.78
CA LEU A 362 -6.36 -1.65 -16.91
C LEU A 362 -7.48 -1.22 -15.96
N ILE A 363 -7.72 0.08 -15.78
CA ILE A 363 -8.85 0.58 -14.99
C ILE A 363 -10.13 0.50 -15.85
N PRO A 364 -11.19 -0.20 -15.40
CA PRO A 364 -12.45 -0.21 -16.15
C PRO A 364 -13.06 1.19 -16.23
N SER A 365 -13.52 1.58 -17.42
CA SER A 365 -14.49 2.66 -17.56
C SER A 365 -15.81 2.25 -16.90
N ASN A 366 -16.33 3.10 -16.01
CA ASN A 366 -17.66 2.94 -15.40
C ASN A 366 -18.79 3.25 -16.41
#